data_AF-A0A6G0ADN7-F1
#
_entry.id   AF-A0A6G0ADN7-F1
#
_cell.length_a   1.000
_cell.length_b   1.000
_cell.length_c   1.000
_cell.angle_alpha   90.00
_cell.angle_beta   90.00
_cell.angle_gamma   90.00
#
_symmetry.space_group_name_H-M   'P 1'
#
loop_
_entity.id
_entity.type
_entity.pdbx_description
1 polymer ?
#
loop_
_entity_poly.entity_id
_entity_poly.type
_entity_poly.pdbx_seq_one_letter_code
_entity_poly.pdbx_strand_id
1 'polypeptide(L)'
;MDFSVFVVIYGFYLSYLGYFIWPGIGPRFTLHNFDTINQDLPGLLLTNFLREIVNTGESIPAGTPNPAEVVQRDIFPSGHTMITLIVMYLSYRLKSRSRFFFIPVGALLIFSTVYLWYHYVIDLIGGLTFMIFAVWSGKYIFNWWQRKIGKPEFEYGKY
;
A
#
# COMPACT_ATOMS: atom_id res chain seq x y z
N MET A 1 -13.55 -10.78 -13.33
CA MET A 1 -13.16 -9.39 -13.00
C MET A 1 -13.61 -9.04 -11.59
N ASP A 2 -14.84 -9.42 -11.22
CA ASP A 2 -15.50 -9.12 -9.94
C ASP A 2 -14.67 -9.49 -8.69
N PHE A 3 -14.09 -10.68 -8.66
CA PHE A 3 -13.24 -11.11 -7.54
C PHE A 3 -12.01 -10.21 -7.35
N SER A 4 -11.35 -9.82 -8.44
CA SER A 4 -10.14 -8.99 -8.36
C SER A 4 -10.44 -7.62 -7.75
N VAL A 5 -11.54 -6.99 -8.19
CA VAL A 5 -12.00 -5.71 -7.65
C VAL A 5 -12.37 -5.86 -6.17
N PHE A 6 -13.12 -6.91 -5.83
CA PHE A 6 -13.48 -7.20 -4.44
C PHE A 6 -12.26 -7.34 -3.53
N VAL A 7 -11.26 -8.15 -3.91
CA VAL A 7 -10.07 -8.38 -3.06
C VAL A 7 -9.23 -7.11 -2.90
N VAL A 8 -9.13 -6.27 -3.93
CA VAL A 8 -8.43 -4.97 -3.82
C VAL A 8 -9.15 -4.05 -2.82
N ILE A 9 -10.46 -3.91 -2.93
CA ILE A 9 -11.26 -3.08 -2.02
C ILE A 9 -11.22 -3.65 -0.59
N TYR A 10 -11.37 -4.96 -0.44
CA TYR A 10 -11.27 -5.64 0.84
C TYR A 10 -9.89 -5.45 1.48
N GLY A 11 -8.82 -5.60 0.69
CA GLY A 11 -7.45 -5.36 1.14
C GLY A 11 -7.24 -3.91 1.58
N PHE A 12 -7.82 -2.94 0.86
CA PHE A 12 -7.76 -1.53 1.22
C PHE A 12 -8.41 -1.26 2.58
N TYR A 13 -9.61 -1.80 2.84
CA TYR A 13 -10.23 -1.65 4.16
C TYR A 13 -9.45 -2.38 5.27
N LEU A 14 -8.85 -3.52 4.94
CA LEU A 14 -8.03 -4.26 5.90
C LEU A 14 -6.76 -3.50 6.30
N SER A 15 -6.14 -2.74 5.38
CA SER A 15 -4.99 -1.89 5.76
C SER A 15 -5.40 -0.78 6.73
N TYR A 16 -6.58 -0.17 6.55
CA TYR A 16 -7.12 0.81 7.49
C TYR A 16 -7.33 0.23 8.88
N LEU A 17 -7.81 -1.02 9.00
CA LEU A 17 -7.89 -1.69 10.30
C LEU A 17 -6.50 -1.80 10.94
N GLY A 18 -5.47 -2.10 10.15
CA GLY A 18 -4.09 -2.10 10.61
C GLY A 18 -3.65 -0.74 11.17
N TYR A 19 -3.96 0.35 10.46
CA TYR A 19 -3.64 1.72 10.89
C TYR A 19 -4.27 2.09 12.24
N PHE A 20 -5.51 1.64 12.49
CA PHE A 20 -6.17 1.88 13.77
C PHE A 20 -5.60 1.02 14.91
N ILE A 21 -5.17 -0.21 14.63
CA ILE A 21 -4.62 -1.12 15.66
C ILE A 21 -3.16 -0.76 15.99
N TRP A 22 -2.37 -0.43 14.98
CA TRP A 22 -0.94 -0.12 15.09
C TRP A 22 -0.60 1.21 14.41
N PRO A 23 -1.02 2.35 15.00
CA PRO A 23 -0.72 3.66 14.45
C PRO A 23 0.79 3.93 14.52
N GLY A 24 1.37 4.45 13.43
CA GLY A 24 2.81 4.73 13.35
C GLY A 24 3.13 5.85 12.36
N ILE A 25 4.33 6.41 12.45
CA ILE A 25 4.84 7.46 11.56
C ILE A 25 6.16 7.04 10.92
N GLY A 26 6.45 7.54 9.71
CA GLY A 26 7.57 7.08 8.90
C GLY A 26 8.97 7.42 9.44
N PRO A 27 10.03 6.73 8.96
CA PRO A 27 11.43 6.98 9.31
C PRO A 27 11.88 8.44 9.15
N ARG A 28 11.30 9.18 8.18
CA ARG A 28 11.61 10.61 7.96
C ARG A 28 11.33 11.55 9.14
N PHE A 29 10.60 11.08 10.16
CA PHE A 29 10.32 11.85 11.38
C PHE A 29 11.06 11.35 12.62
N THR A 30 11.66 10.17 12.55
CA THR A 30 12.09 9.39 13.73
C THR A 30 13.54 8.96 13.64
N LEU A 31 13.99 8.53 12.46
CA LEU A 31 15.38 8.17 12.18
C LEU A 31 16.14 9.26 11.42
N HIS A 32 15.43 10.14 10.73
CA HIS A 32 16.01 11.23 9.93
C HIS A 32 15.45 12.58 10.37
N ASN A 33 16.17 13.65 10.02
CA ASN A 33 15.72 15.01 10.25
C ASN A 33 14.80 15.45 9.10
N PHE A 34 13.52 15.65 9.42
CA PHE A 34 12.53 16.07 8.44
C PHE A 34 12.86 17.42 7.78
N ASP A 35 13.46 18.35 8.54
CA ASP A 35 13.76 19.70 8.06
C ASP A 35 14.87 19.72 7.00
N THR A 36 15.77 18.74 7.02
CA THR A 36 16.89 18.62 6.06
C THR A 36 16.60 17.63 4.93
N ILE A 37 15.38 17.10 4.83
CA ILE A 37 15.05 16.02 3.87
C ILE A 37 15.31 16.39 2.40
N ASN A 38 15.16 17.66 2.02
CA ASN A 38 15.47 18.13 0.65
C ASN A 38 16.97 18.23 0.37
N GLN A 39 17.82 18.23 1.41
CA GLN A 39 19.27 18.17 1.28
C GLN A 39 19.75 16.71 1.26
N ASP A 40 19.18 15.87 2.13
CA ASP A 40 19.57 14.47 2.25
C ASP A 40 19.01 13.60 1.10
N LEU A 41 17.83 13.95 0.59
CA LEU A 41 17.18 13.34 -0.56
C LEU A 41 16.79 14.42 -1.58
N PRO A 42 17.77 15.01 -2.30
CA PRO A 42 17.52 16.14 -3.21
C PRO A 42 16.71 15.74 -4.45
N GLY A 43 16.82 14.48 -4.87
CA GLY A 43 16.11 13.93 -6.01
C GLY A 43 16.37 14.67 -7.32
N LEU A 44 15.31 14.88 -8.11
CA LEU A 44 15.32 15.51 -9.43
C LEU A 44 14.43 16.77 -9.43
N LEU A 45 14.24 17.35 -10.62
CA LEU A 45 13.53 18.61 -10.87
C LEU A 45 12.15 18.72 -10.20
N LEU A 46 11.38 17.62 -10.15
CA LEU A 46 10.03 17.61 -9.56
C LEU A 46 9.97 17.06 -8.13
N THR A 47 11.10 16.62 -7.54
CA THR A 47 11.08 15.89 -6.27
C THR A 47 10.50 16.75 -5.13
N ASN A 48 10.96 17.99 -4.98
CA ASN A 48 10.49 18.86 -3.91
C ASN A 48 8.99 19.19 -4.06
N PHE A 49 8.53 19.40 -5.30
CA PHE A 49 7.12 19.65 -5.59
C PHE A 49 6.25 18.44 -5.25
N LEU A 50 6.64 17.23 -5.68
CA LEU A 50 5.90 16.01 -5.38
C LEU A 50 5.93 15.67 -3.88
N ARG A 51 7.05 15.90 -3.21
CA ARG A 51 7.16 15.74 -1.75
C ARG A 51 6.21 16.68 -1.02
N GLU A 52 6.10 17.92 -1.46
CA GLU A 52 5.17 18.88 -0.86
C GLU A 52 3.70 18.50 -1.07
N ILE A 53 3.35 17.94 -2.23
CA ILE A 53 2.01 17.37 -2.44
C ILE A 53 1.72 16.25 -1.43
N VAL A 54 2.69 15.35 -1.22
CA VAL A 54 2.54 14.25 -0.27
C VAL A 54 2.40 14.79 1.16
N ASN A 55 3.29 15.68 1.58
CA ASN A 55 3.23 16.33 2.89
C ASN A 55 1.88 17.02 3.12
N THR A 56 1.38 17.77 2.14
CA THR A 56 0.06 18.42 2.22
C THR A 56 -1.06 17.39 2.36
N GLY A 57 -1.00 16.29 1.61
CA GLY A 57 -1.97 15.18 1.71
C GLY A 57 -1.97 14.49 3.07
N GLU A 58 -0.81 14.45 3.73
CA GLU A 58 -0.62 13.90 5.08
C GLU A 58 -0.88 14.92 6.19
N SER A 59 -1.50 16.06 5.86
CA SER A 59 -1.88 17.13 6.79
C SER A 59 -0.69 17.88 7.43
N ILE A 60 0.46 17.91 6.74
CA ILE A 60 1.69 18.61 7.17
C ILE A 60 2.24 19.53 6.07
N PRO A 61 1.46 20.50 5.55
CA PRO A 61 1.96 21.46 4.55
C PRO A 61 3.17 22.24 5.06
N ALA A 62 3.95 22.83 4.14
CA ALA A 62 5.13 23.62 4.46
C ALA A 62 4.87 24.68 5.55
N GLY A 63 5.72 24.71 6.57
CA GLY A 63 5.60 25.61 7.72
C GLY A 63 4.80 25.04 8.89
N THR A 64 4.31 23.79 8.82
CA THR A 64 3.67 23.12 9.95
C THR A 64 4.65 22.96 11.12
N PRO A 65 4.34 23.49 12.33
CA PRO A 65 5.18 23.27 13.51
C PRO A 65 5.04 21.81 13.98
N ASN A 66 6.16 21.19 14.37
CA ASN A 66 6.22 19.81 14.89
C ASN A 66 5.44 18.80 14.01
N PRO A 67 5.79 18.63 12.72
CA PRO A 67 5.00 17.82 11.78
C PRO A 67 4.80 16.37 12.23
N ALA A 68 5.76 15.80 12.98
CA ALA A 68 5.66 14.45 13.54
C ALA A 68 4.47 14.24 14.51
N GLU A 69 3.96 15.30 15.13
CA GLU A 69 2.84 15.21 16.10
C GLU A 69 1.48 15.10 15.39
N VAL A 70 1.36 15.77 14.23
CA VAL A 70 0.09 15.98 13.52
C VAL A 70 -0.03 15.16 12.24
N VAL A 71 1.06 14.60 11.72
CA VAL A 71 1.05 13.72 10.54
C VAL A 71 0.12 12.51 10.75
N GLN A 72 -0.47 12.04 9.65
CA GLN A 72 -1.26 10.82 9.64
C GLN A 72 -0.44 9.62 10.13
N ARG A 73 -1.09 8.75 10.92
CA ARG A 73 -0.47 7.61 11.60
C ARG A 73 -0.81 6.29 10.89
N ASP A 74 -0.58 6.25 9.59
CA ASP A 74 -1.15 5.26 8.66
C ASP A 74 -0.08 4.48 7.88
N ILE A 75 1.06 4.17 8.52
CA ILE A 75 2.16 3.47 7.85
C ILE A 75 2.14 1.94 8.00
N PHE A 76 1.55 1.38 9.07
CA PHE A 76 1.60 -0.07 9.33
C PHE A 76 0.21 -0.72 9.28
N PRO A 77 0.01 -1.77 8.46
CA PRO A 77 0.93 -2.34 7.49
C PRO A 77 1.03 -1.46 6.23
N SER A 78 2.12 -1.55 5.46
CA SER A 78 2.26 -0.72 4.26
C SER A 78 1.15 -1.02 3.24
N GLY A 79 0.20 -0.11 3.09
CA GLY A 79 -0.91 -0.23 2.13
C GLY A 79 -0.41 -0.24 0.69
N HIS A 80 0.59 0.59 0.37
CA HIS A 80 1.28 0.56 -0.93
C HIS A 80 1.80 -0.85 -1.24
N THR A 81 2.50 -1.48 -0.29
CA THR A 81 3.03 -2.83 -0.47
C THR A 81 1.93 -3.85 -0.61
N MET A 82 0.94 -3.82 0.28
CA MET A 82 -0.15 -4.77 0.31
C MET A 82 -0.95 -4.78 -0.99
N ILE A 83 -1.45 -3.61 -1.42
CA ILE A 83 -2.33 -3.51 -2.60
C ILE A 83 -1.55 -3.80 -3.88
N THR A 84 -0.33 -3.28 -4.00
CA THR A 84 0.53 -3.57 -5.15
C THR A 84 0.82 -5.05 -5.28
N LEU A 85 1.11 -5.74 -4.18
CA LEU A 85 1.31 -7.19 -4.18
C LEU A 85 0.03 -7.95 -4.55
N ILE A 86 -1.17 -7.53 -4.11
CA ILE A 86 -2.44 -8.11 -4.55
C ILE A 86 -2.57 -7.99 -6.08
N VAL A 87 -2.34 -6.81 -6.64
CA VAL A 87 -2.46 -6.56 -8.09
C VAL A 87 -1.43 -7.38 -8.86
N MET A 88 -0.18 -7.42 -8.41
CA MET A 88 0.88 -8.24 -9.02
C MET A 88 0.51 -9.73 -8.98
N TYR A 89 0.10 -10.24 -7.82
CA TYR A 89 -0.32 -11.63 -7.65
C TYR A 89 -1.48 -11.99 -8.57
N LEU A 90 -2.55 -11.18 -8.59
CA LEU A 90 -3.71 -11.43 -9.45
C LEU A 90 -3.34 -11.32 -10.93
N SER A 91 -2.51 -10.36 -11.33
CA SER A 91 -2.06 -10.23 -12.72
C SER A 91 -1.30 -11.47 -13.21
N TYR A 92 -0.49 -12.06 -12.34
CA TYR A 92 0.24 -13.29 -12.62
C TYR A 92 -0.70 -14.51 -12.66
N ARG A 93 -1.52 -14.69 -11.63
CA ARG A 93 -2.44 -15.84 -11.47
C ARG A 93 -3.52 -15.91 -12.54
N LEU A 94 -4.01 -14.75 -12.99
CA LEU A 94 -5.00 -14.63 -14.06
C LEU A 94 -4.37 -14.54 -15.45
N LYS A 95 -3.05 -14.78 -15.59
CA LYS A 95 -2.31 -14.74 -16.85
C LYS A 95 -2.54 -13.44 -17.65
N SER A 96 -2.75 -12.32 -16.96
CA SER A 96 -2.99 -11.03 -17.61
C SER A 96 -1.75 -10.56 -18.36
N ARG A 97 -1.93 -10.00 -19.57
CA ARG A 97 -0.83 -9.34 -20.31
C ARG A 97 -0.24 -8.17 -19.52
N SER A 98 -1.03 -7.51 -18.68
CA SER A 98 -0.62 -6.38 -17.85
C SER A 98 0.43 -6.76 -16.79
N ARG A 99 0.68 -8.05 -16.52
CA ARG A 99 1.69 -8.50 -15.55
C ARG A 99 3.09 -7.95 -15.85
N PHE A 100 3.43 -7.78 -17.14
CA PHE A 100 4.72 -7.24 -17.57
C PHE A 100 4.89 -5.75 -17.22
N PHE A 101 3.78 -5.04 -16.97
CA PHE A 101 3.80 -3.67 -16.49
C PHE A 101 3.72 -3.61 -14.96
N PHE A 102 2.76 -4.32 -14.36
CA PHE A 102 2.53 -4.25 -12.91
C PHE A 102 3.68 -4.82 -12.07
N ILE A 103 4.37 -5.85 -12.54
CA ILE A 103 5.48 -6.45 -11.78
C ILE A 103 6.66 -5.48 -11.63
N PRO A 104 7.25 -4.93 -12.71
CA PRO A 104 8.38 -4.02 -12.56
C PRO A 104 7.98 -2.70 -11.88
N VAL A 105 6.86 -2.10 -12.26
CA VAL A 105 6.40 -0.83 -11.67
C VAL A 105 6.03 -1.03 -10.19
N GLY A 106 5.37 -2.15 -9.86
CA GLY A 106 5.01 -2.47 -8.49
C GLY A 106 6.22 -2.72 -7.61
N ALA A 107 7.24 -3.43 -8.12
CA ALA A 107 8.50 -3.63 -7.40
C ALA A 107 9.22 -2.30 -7.12
N LEU A 108 9.25 -1.39 -8.11
CA LEU A 108 9.82 -0.04 -7.93
C LEU A 108 9.03 0.79 -6.91
N LEU A 109 7.70 0.68 -6.90
CA LEU A 109 6.87 1.37 -5.91
C LEU A 109 7.16 0.86 -4.50
N ILE A 110 7.22 -0.46 -4.29
CA ILE A 110 7.54 -1.07 -3.00
C ILE A 110 8.96 -0.69 -2.54
N PHE A 111 9.91 -0.65 -3.46
CA PHE A 111 11.26 -0.17 -3.13
C PHE A 111 11.25 1.31 -2.71
N SER A 112 10.50 2.14 -3.44
CA SER A 112 10.45 3.59 -3.21
C SER A 112 9.90 3.97 -1.83
N THR A 113 8.98 3.18 -1.25
CA THR A 113 8.41 3.46 0.07
C THR A 113 9.46 3.47 1.18
N VAL A 114 10.44 2.55 1.11
CA VAL A 114 11.56 2.48 2.05
C VAL A 114 12.67 3.46 1.65
N TYR A 115 13.01 3.51 0.35
CA TYR A 115 14.07 4.39 -0.16
C TYR A 115 13.83 5.86 0.17
N LEU A 116 12.58 6.32 0.08
CA LEU A 116 12.19 7.70 0.38
C LEU A 116 11.80 7.92 1.85
N TRP A 117 12.07 6.94 2.73
CA TRP A 117 11.86 7.03 4.18
C TRP A 117 10.41 7.23 4.64
N TYR A 118 9.44 6.76 3.85
CA TYR A 118 8.02 6.74 4.25
C TYR A 118 7.69 5.54 5.12
N HIS A 119 8.30 4.39 4.83
CA HIS A 119 8.04 3.12 5.51
C HIS A 119 9.32 2.47 6.04
N TYR A 120 9.19 1.80 7.16
CA TYR A 120 10.16 0.83 7.64
C TYR A 120 10.04 -0.49 6.88
N VAL A 121 11.11 -1.28 6.88
CA VAL A 121 11.09 -2.64 6.29
C VAL A 121 10.03 -3.53 6.96
N ILE A 122 9.77 -3.34 8.26
CA ILE A 122 8.73 -4.12 8.96
C ILE A 122 7.33 -3.83 8.41
N ASP A 123 7.07 -2.62 7.91
CA ASP A 123 5.79 -2.26 7.31
C ASP A 123 5.54 -3.04 6.02
N LEU A 124 6.60 -3.35 5.26
CA LEU A 124 6.53 -4.18 4.04
C LEU A 124 6.23 -5.64 4.39
N ILE A 125 6.85 -6.16 5.46
CA ILE A 125 6.55 -7.52 5.97
C ILE A 125 5.09 -7.59 6.42
N GLY A 126 4.61 -6.56 7.12
CA GLY A 126 3.19 -6.39 7.46
C GLY A 126 2.31 -6.39 6.21
N GLY A 127 2.67 -5.59 5.20
CA GLY A 127 1.94 -5.50 3.93
C GLY A 127 1.87 -6.83 3.17
N LEU A 128 2.96 -7.59 3.13
CA LEU A 128 2.99 -8.94 2.55
C LEU A 128 2.09 -9.92 3.33
N THR A 129 2.20 -9.91 4.66
CA THR A 129 1.40 -10.78 5.53
C THR A 129 -0.09 -10.50 5.36
N PHE A 130 -0.46 -9.22 5.36
CA PHE A 130 -1.84 -8.78 5.15
C PHE A 130 -2.31 -9.08 3.73
N MET A 131 -1.45 -8.97 2.71
CA MET A 131 -1.79 -9.38 1.35
C MET A 131 -2.16 -10.87 1.31
N ILE A 132 -1.33 -11.74 1.88
CA ILE A 132 -1.56 -13.19 1.90
C ILE A 132 -2.89 -13.48 2.58
N PHE A 133 -3.12 -12.87 3.75
CA PHE A 133 -4.38 -13.01 4.47
C PHE A 133 -5.56 -12.50 3.64
N ALA A 134 -5.46 -11.33 3.02
CA ALA A 134 -6.54 -10.72 2.25
C ALA A 134 -6.94 -11.55 1.03
N VAL A 135 -5.96 -12.09 0.30
CA VAL A 135 -6.22 -12.97 -0.85
C VAL A 135 -6.83 -14.30 -0.40
N TRP A 136 -6.30 -14.88 0.69
CA TRP A 136 -6.78 -16.14 1.23
C TRP A 136 -8.21 -16.01 1.75
N SER A 137 -8.46 -15.12 2.71
CA SER A 137 -9.79 -14.95 3.30
C SER A 137 -10.78 -14.34 2.31
N GLY A 138 -10.31 -13.46 1.43
CA GLY A 138 -11.12 -12.84 0.39
C GLY A 138 -11.77 -13.87 -0.54
N LYS A 139 -11.07 -14.96 -0.88
CA LYS A 139 -11.68 -16.07 -1.66
C LYS A 139 -12.88 -16.69 -0.95
N TYR A 140 -12.74 -17.00 0.34
CA TYR A 140 -13.81 -17.62 1.11
C TYR A 140 -15.00 -16.67 1.31
N ILE A 141 -14.72 -15.40 1.65
CA ILE A 141 -15.75 -14.38 1.84
C ILE A 141 -16.51 -14.15 0.53
N PHE A 142 -15.80 -14.01 -0.59
CA PHE A 142 -16.40 -13.80 -1.89
C PHE A 142 -17.27 -14.98 -2.31
N ASN A 143 -16.77 -16.21 -2.24
CA ASN A 143 -17.53 -17.40 -2.64
C ASN A 143 -18.71 -17.66 -1.71
N TRP A 144 -18.58 -17.39 -0.41
CA TRP A 144 -19.70 -17.43 0.52
C TRP A 144 -20.81 -16.46 0.08
N TRP A 145 -20.46 -15.23 -0.31
CA TRP A 145 -21.42 -14.27 -0.81
C TRP A 145 -22.04 -14.70 -2.14
N GLN A 146 -21.24 -15.17 -3.10
CA GLN A 146 -21.74 -15.68 -4.40
C GLN A 146 -22.76 -16.80 -4.21
N ARG A 147 -22.49 -17.75 -3.30
CA ARG A 147 -23.43 -18.84 -2.97
C ARG A 147 -24.73 -18.33 -2.36
N LYS A 148 -24.69 -17.29 -1.53
CA LYS A 148 -25.88 -16.66 -0.95
C LYS A 148 -26.77 -15.98 -1.99
N ILE A 149 -26.18 -15.40 -3.02
CA ILE A 149 -26.89 -14.71 -4.11
C ILE A 149 -27.15 -15.61 -5.33
N GLY A 150 -26.85 -16.91 -5.24
CA GLY A 150 -27.08 -17.88 -6.33
C GLY A 150 -26.20 -17.70 -7.57
N LYS A 151 -25.03 -17.04 -7.45
CA LYS A 151 -24.08 -16.82 -8.53
C LYS A 151 -22.92 -17.84 -8.50
N PRO A 152 -22.21 -18.08 -9.62
CA PRO A 152 -21.11 -19.03 -9.67
C PRO A 152 -19.94 -18.61 -8.76
N GLU A 153 -19.33 -19.60 -8.11
CA GLU A 153 -18.15 -19.39 -7.26
C GLU A 153 -16.90 -19.08 -8.10
N PHE A 154 -15.99 -18.29 -7.52
CA PHE A 154 -14.70 -17.99 -8.12
C PHE A 154 -13.68 -19.11 -7.86
N GLU A 155 -13.01 -19.55 -8.93
CA GLU A 155 -11.88 -20.48 -8.88
C GLU A 155 -10.76 -20.01 -9.80
N TYR A 156 -9.52 -20.13 -9.33
CA TYR A 156 -8.34 -19.81 -10.14
C TYR A 156 -8.22 -20.80 -11.31
N GLY A 157 -8.08 -20.29 -12.54
CA GLY A 157 -7.85 -21.12 -13.74
C GLY A 157 -9.10 -21.57 -14.48
N LYS A 158 -10.30 -21.20 -14.00
CA LYS A 158 -11.56 -21.39 -14.74
C LYS A 158 -11.79 -20.34 -15.84
N TYR A 159 -10.90 -19.35 -15.92
CA TYR A 159 -10.92 -18.19 -16.82
C TYR A 159 -9.54 -17.93 -17.39
#